data_AF-A0AAU5FA27-F1
#
_entry.id   AF-A0AAU5FA27-F1
#
_cell.length_a   1.000
_cell.length_b   1.000
_cell.length_c   1.000
_cell.angle_alpha   90.00
_cell.angle_beta   90.00
_cell.angle_gamma   90.00
#
_symmetry.space_group_name_H-M   'P 1'
#
loop_
_entity.id
_entity.type
_entity.pdbx_description
1 polymer ?
#
loop_
_entity_poly.entity_id
_entity_poly.type
_entity_poly.pdbx_seq_one_letter_code
_entity_poly.pdbx_strand_id
1 'polypeptide(L)'
;MTRHRRPARAALLLLAAGAAALLLSGCGNAGSLEGAGATPTAVGPVHLWPDLPKPTTTPMDFGEGQTERVPGIKVPGGDVRTLDPVAVVQAEVRAHPDQYTGTDGLYEETVRQLNQCRQKPKGCPVLKAYYRDLTGDGRDELILGIKMPEQQLAVRCYMPDRGALTRIMSTSDQLIRVELAGRDVILHSVSAGIPGYEYRTAWSWDDHQHAMLPTRDEIIRVEPKRSPNPLPHPKTSGPSPRASASTR
;
A
#
# COMPACT_ATOMS: atom_id res chain seq x y z
N MET A 1 90.51 26.18 13.67
CA MET A 1 89.46 25.82 14.65
C MET A 1 88.48 26.97 14.76
N THR A 2 87.27 26.86 14.18
CA THR A 2 86.06 27.53 14.69
C THR A 2 84.84 27.04 13.91
N ARG A 3 84.06 26.16 14.54
CA ARG A 3 82.68 25.83 14.18
C ARG A 3 81.80 27.02 14.59
N HIS A 4 80.93 27.52 13.70
CA HIS A 4 79.60 28.01 14.08
C HIS A 4 78.66 27.86 12.86
N ARG A 5 77.87 26.79 12.76
CA ARG A 5 76.53 26.62 13.39
C ARG A 5 75.59 27.80 13.10
N ARG A 6 74.80 27.71 12.00
CA ARG A 6 73.32 27.54 12.00
C ARG A 6 72.64 28.19 10.77
N PRO A 7 72.31 27.44 9.70
CA PRO A 7 71.22 27.80 8.80
C PRO A 7 69.87 27.19 9.26
N ALA A 8 69.86 26.37 10.31
CA ALA A 8 68.68 25.63 10.75
C ALA A 8 67.65 26.50 11.51
N ARG A 9 68.04 27.64 12.08
CA ARG A 9 67.10 28.53 12.79
C ARG A 9 66.26 29.38 11.85
N ALA A 10 66.84 29.83 10.73
CA ALA A 10 66.12 30.61 9.74
C ALA A 10 65.08 29.77 8.98
N ALA A 11 65.44 28.51 8.65
CA ALA A 11 64.51 27.59 8.01
C ALA A 11 63.32 27.21 8.91
N LEU A 12 63.54 26.96 10.21
CA LEU A 12 62.45 26.69 11.15
C LEU A 12 61.54 27.90 11.39
N LEU A 13 62.08 29.12 11.40
CA LEU A 13 61.27 30.34 11.57
C LEU A 13 60.39 30.61 10.35
N LEU A 14 60.87 30.32 9.14
CA LEU A 14 60.10 30.46 7.91
C LEU A 14 59.00 29.40 7.78
N LEU A 15 59.27 28.16 8.20
CA LEU A 15 58.28 27.08 8.26
C LEU A 15 57.21 27.33 9.35
N ALA A 16 57.60 27.86 10.51
CA ALA A 16 56.65 28.23 11.57
C ALA A 16 55.80 29.44 11.19
N ALA A 17 56.37 30.44 10.50
CA ALA A 17 55.62 31.57 9.96
C ALA A 17 54.66 31.17 8.83
N GLY A 18 55.06 30.24 7.96
CA GLY A 18 54.19 29.67 6.92
C GLY A 18 53.04 28.82 7.49
N ALA A 19 53.31 28.00 8.51
CA ALA A 19 52.28 27.21 9.19
C ALA A 19 51.30 28.10 10.00
N ALA A 20 51.78 29.18 10.61
CA ALA A 20 50.92 30.17 11.26
C ALA A 20 50.03 30.92 10.26
N ALA A 21 50.54 31.25 9.07
CA ALA A 21 49.76 31.92 8.02
C ALA A 21 48.64 31.03 7.43
N LEU A 22 48.83 29.71 7.38
CA LEU A 22 47.80 28.74 6.94
C LEU A 22 46.70 28.48 7.98
N LEU A 23 46.95 28.78 9.26
CA LEU A 23 45.94 28.70 10.33
C LEU A 23 45.05 29.96 10.42
N LEU A 24 45.41 31.04 9.73
CA LEU A 24 44.67 32.31 9.71
C LEU A 24 43.65 32.42 8.56
N SER A 25 43.65 31.49 7.59
CA SER A 25 42.70 31.47 6.47
C SER A 25 41.43 30.65 6.73
N GLY A 26 41.16 30.33 8.00
CA GLY A 26 40.03 29.47 8.42
C GLY A 26 38.79 30.21 8.96
N CYS A 27 38.77 31.54 9.03
CA CYS A 27 37.54 32.28 9.28
C CYS A 27 36.80 32.44 7.96
N GLY A 28 36.11 31.36 7.56
CA GLY A 28 35.08 31.46 6.55
C GLY A 28 34.15 32.60 6.93
N ASN A 29 33.96 33.54 6.00
CA ASN A 29 32.87 34.49 6.07
C ASN A 29 31.58 33.67 5.98
N ALA A 30 31.14 33.11 7.11
CA ALA A 30 29.78 32.67 7.28
C ALA A 30 28.98 33.92 6.99
N GLY A 31 28.39 33.99 5.78
CA GLY A 31 27.55 35.10 5.39
C GLY A 31 26.60 35.43 6.55
N SER A 32 26.35 36.71 6.78
CA SER A 32 25.40 37.12 7.82
C SER A 32 24.13 36.30 7.67
N LEU A 33 23.60 35.80 8.79
CA LEU A 33 22.31 35.11 8.80
C LEU A 33 21.27 36.06 8.20
N GLU A 34 20.85 35.75 6.97
CA GLU A 34 19.81 36.50 6.29
C GLU A 34 18.49 36.00 6.85
N GLY A 35 17.79 36.86 7.59
CA GLY A 35 16.49 36.52 8.15
C GLY A 35 15.52 36.24 7.00
N ALA A 36 14.85 35.08 7.03
CA ALA A 36 13.84 34.69 6.02
C ALA A 36 12.53 35.51 6.10
N GLY A 37 12.60 36.74 6.62
CA GLY A 37 11.46 37.56 7.00
C GLY A 37 10.84 37.12 8.32
N ALA A 38 9.79 37.84 8.73
CA ALA A 38 9.00 37.45 9.88
C ALA A 38 8.26 36.13 9.58
N THR A 39 8.40 35.14 10.45
CA THR A 39 7.57 33.94 10.39
C THR A 39 6.11 34.36 10.63
N PRO A 40 5.16 34.02 9.74
CA PRO A 40 3.75 34.31 9.97
C PRO A 40 3.31 33.69 11.30
N THR A 41 2.56 34.46 12.10
CA THR A 41 1.95 33.94 13.33
C THR A 41 0.99 32.81 12.96
N ALA A 42 1.05 31.70 13.69
CA ALA A 42 0.14 30.58 13.48
C ALA A 42 -1.32 31.06 13.61
N VAL A 43 -2.10 30.89 12.55
CA VAL A 43 -3.54 31.17 12.55
C VAL A 43 -4.26 29.86 12.88
N GLY A 44 -4.99 29.83 14.00
CA GLY A 44 -5.81 28.69 14.39
C GLY A 44 -7.06 28.56 13.50
N PRO A 45 -7.73 27.39 13.54
CA PRO A 45 -8.97 27.20 12.80
C PRO A 45 -10.04 28.19 13.29
N VAL A 46 -10.81 28.75 12.34
CA VAL A 46 -12.00 29.54 12.67
C VAL A 46 -13.18 28.58 12.86
N HIS A 47 -13.91 28.73 13.96
CA HIS A 47 -15.14 27.96 14.18
C HIS A 47 -16.28 28.54 13.34
N LEU A 48 -16.76 27.75 12.39
CA LEU A 48 -17.98 28.04 11.67
C LEU A 48 -19.15 27.37 12.41
N TRP A 49 -20.27 28.09 12.57
CA TRP A 49 -21.50 27.61 13.23
C TRP A 49 -21.29 27.06 14.66
N PRO A 50 -20.82 27.89 15.61
CA PRO A 50 -20.52 27.44 16.98
C PRO A 50 -21.76 26.95 17.76
N ASP A 51 -22.95 27.34 17.34
CA ASP A 51 -24.22 26.99 18.01
C ASP A 51 -24.88 25.73 17.43
N LEU A 52 -24.16 24.92 16.64
CA LEU A 52 -24.68 23.66 16.12
C LEU A 52 -25.14 22.76 17.28
N PRO A 53 -26.40 22.27 17.27
CA PRO A 53 -26.90 21.41 18.32
C PRO A 53 -26.10 20.10 18.34
N LYS A 54 -25.82 19.60 19.54
CA LYS A 54 -25.11 18.33 19.70
C LYS A 54 -25.93 17.19 19.09
N PRO A 55 -25.31 16.24 18.37
CA PRO A 55 -26.00 15.04 17.90
C PRO A 55 -26.66 14.30 19.06
N THR A 56 -27.93 13.96 18.91
CA THR A 56 -28.72 13.20 19.90
C THR A 56 -28.91 11.74 19.54
N THR A 57 -28.52 11.35 18.32
CA THR A 57 -28.62 9.99 17.80
C THR A 57 -27.23 9.41 17.53
N THR A 58 -27.09 8.10 17.72
CA THR A 58 -25.90 7.37 17.32
C THR A 58 -25.72 7.50 15.80
N PRO A 59 -24.50 7.80 15.30
CA PRO A 59 -24.21 7.76 13.87
C PRO A 59 -24.52 6.39 13.26
N MET A 60 -24.78 6.39 11.95
CA MET A 60 -24.85 5.14 11.17
C MET A 60 -23.49 4.43 11.24
N ASP A 61 -23.50 3.14 11.54
CA ASP A 61 -22.31 2.29 11.41
C ASP A 61 -22.05 2.05 9.92
N PHE A 62 -20.94 2.58 9.41
CA PHE A 62 -20.51 2.40 8.03
C PHE A 62 -19.86 1.02 7.80
N GLY A 63 -19.75 0.17 8.83
CA GLY A 63 -19.14 -1.16 8.76
C GLY A 63 -17.62 -1.13 8.70
N GLU A 64 -17.01 0.06 8.69
CA GLU A 64 -15.57 0.26 8.78
C GLU A 64 -15.11 -0.12 10.20
N GLY A 65 -14.17 -1.06 10.28
CA GLY A 65 -13.64 -1.53 11.57
C GLY A 65 -14.39 -2.70 12.20
N GLN A 66 -15.35 -3.33 11.51
CA GLN A 66 -15.95 -4.57 12.02
C GLN A 66 -14.89 -5.68 12.09
N THR A 67 -14.76 -6.26 13.28
CA THR A 67 -13.87 -7.39 13.53
C THR A 67 -14.65 -8.61 13.94
N GLU A 68 -14.14 -9.77 13.56
CA GLU A 68 -14.83 -11.01 13.84
C GLU A 68 -13.87 -12.18 14.05
N ARG A 69 -14.14 -12.97 15.09
CA ARG A 69 -13.40 -14.20 15.32
C ARG A 69 -13.81 -15.25 14.29
N VAL A 70 -12.84 -15.79 13.55
CA VAL A 70 -13.08 -16.86 12.57
C VAL A 70 -13.39 -18.18 13.30
N PRO A 71 -14.62 -18.71 13.23
CA PRO A 71 -14.99 -19.88 14.01
C PRO A 71 -14.22 -21.13 13.60
N GLY A 72 -13.76 -21.91 14.59
CA GLY A 72 -13.09 -23.19 14.36
C GLY A 72 -11.63 -23.10 13.92
N ILE A 73 -11.09 -21.91 13.66
CA ILE A 73 -9.65 -21.73 13.38
C ILE A 73 -8.91 -21.49 14.70
N LYS A 74 -7.89 -22.32 14.95
CA LYS A 74 -7.00 -22.20 16.10
C LYS A 74 -5.62 -21.79 15.60
N VAL A 75 -4.99 -20.88 16.32
CA VAL A 75 -3.64 -20.38 16.03
C VAL A 75 -2.78 -20.54 17.30
N PRO A 76 -2.49 -21.78 17.73
CA PRO A 76 -1.67 -22.00 18.92
C PRO A 76 -0.28 -21.38 18.71
N GLY A 77 0.20 -20.64 19.70
CA GLY A 77 1.47 -19.90 19.59
C GLY A 77 1.42 -18.65 18.69
N GLY A 78 0.27 -18.34 18.10
CA GLY A 78 0.07 -17.12 17.30
C GLY A 78 0.70 -17.12 15.92
N ASP A 79 1.23 -18.25 15.42
CA ASP A 79 1.83 -18.31 14.09
C ASP A 79 0.80 -18.60 12.99
N VAL A 80 0.38 -17.53 12.32
CA VAL A 80 -0.55 -17.59 11.18
C VAL A 80 0.03 -18.24 9.92
N ARG A 81 1.36 -18.40 9.82
CA ARG A 81 2.00 -19.03 8.64
C ARG A 81 1.68 -20.51 8.50
N THR A 82 1.31 -21.15 9.60
CA THR A 82 0.95 -22.56 9.63
C THR A 82 -0.48 -22.83 9.14
N LEU A 83 -1.28 -21.78 8.98
CA LEU A 83 -2.68 -21.90 8.58
C LEU A 83 -2.80 -22.21 7.08
N ASP A 84 -3.80 -23.01 6.74
CA ASP A 84 -4.25 -23.17 5.34
C ASP A 84 -5.15 -21.98 4.98
N PRO A 85 -4.71 -21.08 4.06
CA PRO A 85 -5.51 -19.92 3.62
C PRO A 85 -6.91 -20.29 3.14
N VAL A 86 -7.04 -21.42 2.44
CA VAL A 86 -8.33 -21.88 1.92
C VAL A 86 -9.24 -22.29 3.06
N ALA A 87 -8.70 -22.98 4.06
CA ALA A 87 -9.47 -23.42 5.23
C ALA A 87 -9.98 -22.25 6.08
N VAL A 88 -9.21 -21.15 6.17
CA VAL A 88 -9.63 -19.90 6.83
C VAL A 88 -10.86 -19.32 6.13
N VAL A 89 -10.80 -19.09 4.82
CA VAL A 89 -11.93 -18.54 4.06
C VAL A 89 -13.15 -19.47 4.10
N GLN A 90 -12.94 -20.79 4.03
CA GLN A 90 -14.03 -21.76 4.17
C GLN A 90 -14.68 -21.73 5.55
N ALA A 91 -13.93 -21.41 6.61
CA ALA A 91 -14.48 -21.29 7.95
C ALA A 91 -15.41 -20.08 8.08
N GLU A 92 -15.06 -18.95 7.46
CA GLU A 92 -15.92 -17.76 7.42
C GLU A 92 -17.21 -18.03 6.63
N VAL A 93 -17.11 -18.62 5.44
CA VAL A 93 -18.30 -18.96 4.63
C VAL A 93 -19.25 -19.89 5.39
N ARG A 94 -18.72 -20.83 6.17
CA ARG A 94 -19.56 -21.71 7.02
C ARG A 94 -20.21 -20.96 8.17
N ALA A 95 -19.59 -19.90 8.69
CA ALA A 95 -20.14 -19.08 9.76
C ALA A 95 -21.25 -18.14 9.26
N HIS A 96 -21.18 -17.72 7.98
CA HIS A 96 -22.12 -16.78 7.35
C HIS A 96 -22.75 -17.36 6.08
N PRO A 97 -23.50 -18.48 6.15
CA PRO A 97 -24.04 -19.13 4.96
C PRO A 97 -25.07 -18.28 4.20
N ASP A 98 -25.68 -17.30 4.87
CA ASP A 98 -26.73 -16.45 4.30
C ASP A 98 -26.20 -15.08 3.81
N GLN A 99 -24.90 -14.81 3.95
CA GLN A 99 -24.32 -13.53 3.57
C GLN A 99 -23.72 -13.58 2.15
N TYR A 100 -24.48 -13.04 1.20
CA TYR A 100 -24.13 -13.03 -0.23
C TYR A 100 -23.61 -11.68 -0.75
N THR A 101 -23.79 -10.60 0.02
CA THR A 101 -23.41 -9.23 -0.34
C THR A 101 -22.74 -8.51 0.82
N GLY A 102 -22.14 -7.34 0.53
CA GLY A 102 -21.41 -6.54 1.51
C GLY A 102 -19.95 -6.95 1.67
N THR A 103 -19.24 -6.33 2.60
CA THR A 103 -17.79 -6.52 2.80
C THR A 103 -17.42 -7.97 3.06
N ASP A 104 -18.33 -8.78 3.60
CA ASP A 104 -18.04 -10.13 4.10
C ASP A 104 -18.65 -11.23 3.25
N GLY A 105 -19.64 -10.88 2.42
CA GLY A 105 -20.33 -11.82 1.54
C GLY A 105 -19.43 -12.27 0.39
N LEU A 106 -19.55 -13.56 0.02
CA LEU A 106 -18.95 -14.11 -1.19
C LEU A 106 -20.04 -14.58 -2.14
N TYR A 107 -19.84 -14.35 -3.43
CA TYR A 107 -20.72 -14.87 -4.47
C TYR A 107 -20.81 -16.39 -4.41
N GLU A 108 -21.99 -16.95 -4.69
CA GLU A 108 -22.23 -18.40 -4.66
C GLU A 108 -21.24 -19.15 -5.58
N GLU A 109 -20.90 -18.56 -6.73
CA GLU A 109 -19.88 -19.12 -7.62
C GLU A 109 -18.50 -19.18 -6.95
N THR A 110 -18.07 -18.10 -6.30
CA THR A 110 -16.80 -18.06 -5.55
C THR A 110 -16.80 -19.14 -4.45
N VAL A 111 -17.91 -19.32 -3.74
CA VAL A 111 -18.05 -20.38 -2.72
C VAL A 111 -17.91 -21.78 -3.33
N ARG A 112 -18.55 -22.04 -4.50
CA ARG A 112 -18.39 -23.33 -5.19
C ARG A 112 -16.95 -23.58 -5.63
N GLN A 113 -16.25 -22.56 -6.16
CA GLN A 113 -14.85 -22.67 -6.55
C GLN A 113 -13.94 -22.91 -5.34
N LEU A 114 -14.19 -22.19 -4.23
CA LEU A 114 -13.48 -22.34 -2.95
C LEU A 114 -13.56 -23.79 -2.42
N ASN A 115 -14.73 -24.41 -2.51
CA ASN A 115 -14.93 -25.80 -2.07
C ASN A 115 -14.23 -26.82 -2.97
N GLN A 116 -13.79 -26.43 -4.17
CA GLN A 116 -13.08 -27.28 -5.13
C GLN A 116 -11.56 -27.05 -5.14
N CYS A 117 -11.02 -26.14 -4.33
CA CYS A 117 -9.60 -25.75 -4.37
C CYS A 117 -8.64 -26.94 -4.27
N ARG A 118 -8.96 -27.97 -3.47
CA ARG A 118 -8.13 -29.17 -3.32
C ARG A 118 -8.07 -30.00 -4.61
N GLN A 119 -9.20 -30.14 -5.30
CA GLN A 119 -9.30 -30.94 -6.54
C GLN A 119 -8.89 -30.13 -7.78
N LYS A 120 -9.07 -28.81 -7.75
CA LYS A 120 -8.78 -27.89 -8.86
C LYS A 120 -7.95 -26.68 -8.40
N PRO A 121 -6.66 -26.86 -8.05
CA PRO A 121 -5.83 -25.78 -7.51
C PRO A 121 -5.75 -24.55 -8.42
N LYS A 122 -5.72 -24.74 -9.75
CA LYS A 122 -5.68 -23.64 -10.73
C LYS A 122 -6.95 -22.78 -10.76
N GLY A 123 -8.08 -23.32 -10.31
CA GLY A 123 -9.37 -22.63 -10.25
C GLY A 123 -9.71 -22.11 -8.86
N CYS A 124 -8.79 -22.20 -7.89
CA CYS A 124 -9.03 -21.70 -6.55
C CYS A 124 -9.09 -20.16 -6.55
N PRO A 125 -10.13 -19.54 -5.97
CA PRO A 125 -10.27 -18.08 -5.97
C PRO A 125 -9.35 -17.40 -4.95
N VAL A 126 -8.85 -18.16 -3.96
CA VAL A 126 -7.93 -17.64 -2.93
C VAL A 126 -6.54 -17.45 -3.54
N LEU A 127 -6.04 -16.22 -3.47
CA LEU A 127 -4.71 -15.85 -3.93
C LEU A 127 -3.63 -16.27 -2.94
N LYS A 128 -2.36 -16.12 -3.35
CA LYS A 128 -1.21 -16.31 -2.46
C LYS A 128 -1.37 -15.45 -1.21
N ALA A 129 -1.25 -16.09 -0.04
CA ALA A 129 -1.23 -15.41 1.24
C ALA A 129 0.04 -14.57 1.43
N TYR A 130 -0.10 -13.43 2.10
CA TYR A 130 1.00 -12.61 2.56
C TYR A 130 0.95 -12.49 4.09
N TYR A 131 2.12 -12.25 4.68
CA TYR A 131 2.31 -12.22 6.13
C TYR A 131 3.13 -10.98 6.48
N ARG A 132 2.63 -10.20 7.43
CA ARG A 132 3.26 -8.94 7.86
C ARG A 132 2.75 -8.55 9.23
N ASP A 133 3.66 -8.11 10.10
CA ASP A 133 3.35 -7.37 11.31
C ASP A 133 2.71 -6.01 10.95
N LEU A 134 1.39 -5.98 10.90
CA LEU A 134 0.55 -4.81 10.64
C LEU A 134 0.23 -4.06 11.95
N THR A 135 0.11 -4.79 13.06
CA THR A 135 -0.26 -4.22 14.37
C THR A 135 0.93 -3.59 15.08
N GLY A 136 2.14 -4.07 14.79
CA GLY A 136 3.38 -3.64 15.42
C GLY A 136 3.78 -4.39 16.67
N ASP A 137 3.12 -5.51 16.97
CA ASP A 137 3.38 -6.34 18.15
C ASP A 137 4.50 -7.38 17.93
N GLY A 138 5.08 -7.41 16.72
CA GLY A 138 6.15 -8.32 16.34
C GLY A 138 5.66 -9.70 15.88
N ARG A 139 4.34 -9.92 15.78
CA ARG A 139 3.72 -11.10 15.18
C ARG A 139 3.14 -10.71 13.83
N ASP A 140 3.19 -11.64 12.89
CA ASP A 140 2.62 -11.37 11.57
C ASP A 140 1.11 -11.60 11.57
N GLU A 141 0.39 -10.70 10.92
CA GLU A 141 -0.98 -10.89 10.46
C GLU A 141 -1.00 -11.65 9.12
N LEU A 142 -2.11 -12.34 8.86
CA LEU A 142 -2.39 -13.00 7.59
C LEU A 142 -3.19 -12.08 6.67
N ILE A 143 -2.75 -11.94 5.42
CA ILE A 143 -3.41 -11.12 4.40
C ILE A 143 -3.82 -12.02 3.23
N LEU A 144 -5.10 -12.02 2.90
CA LEU A 144 -5.68 -12.83 1.82
C LEU A 144 -6.38 -11.95 0.79
N GLY A 145 -6.21 -12.33 -0.48
CA GLY A 145 -7.04 -11.87 -1.58
C GLY A 145 -7.93 -13.01 -2.08
N ILE A 146 -9.21 -12.73 -2.36
CA ILE A 146 -10.19 -13.71 -2.85
C ILE A 146 -10.84 -13.15 -4.11
N LYS A 147 -10.58 -13.79 -5.25
CA LYS A 147 -11.19 -13.41 -6.53
C LYS A 147 -12.69 -13.64 -6.50
N MET A 148 -13.43 -12.67 -7.02
CA MET A 148 -14.87 -12.71 -7.18
C MET A 148 -15.27 -12.39 -8.63
N PRO A 149 -16.52 -12.67 -9.02
CA PRO A 149 -17.10 -12.19 -10.27
C PRO A 149 -16.93 -10.68 -10.47
N GLU A 150 -17.17 -10.21 -11.71
CA GLU A 150 -17.13 -8.78 -12.05
C GLU A 150 -15.80 -8.08 -11.76
N GLN A 151 -14.70 -8.84 -11.83
CA GLN A 151 -13.33 -8.36 -11.57
C GLN A 151 -13.13 -7.84 -10.14
N GLN A 152 -14.03 -8.20 -9.21
CA GLN A 152 -13.85 -7.84 -7.81
C GLN A 152 -12.80 -8.70 -7.14
N LEU A 153 -12.10 -8.10 -6.17
CA LEU A 153 -11.16 -8.75 -5.28
C LEU A 153 -11.53 -8.38 -3.84
N ALA A 154 -11.94 -9.39 -3.08
CA ALA A 154 -12.06 -9.24 -1.63
C ALA A 154 -10.67 -9.31 -1.00
N VAL A 155 -10.37 -8.38 -0.11
CA VAL A 155 -9.14 -8.35 0.69
C VAL A 155 -9.52 -8.51 2.16
N ARG A 156 -8.78 -9.39 2.84
CA ARG A 156 -8.98 -9.73 4.24
C ARG A 156 -7.66 -9.67 4.99
N CYS A 157 -7.67 -9.15 6.21
CA CYS A 157 -6.55 -9.24 7.14
C CYS A 157 -6.99 -9.93 8.42
N TYR A 158 -6.15 -10.80 8.96
CA TYR A 158 -6.45 -11.58 10.15
C TYR A 158 -5.30 -11.52 11.16
N MET A 159 -5.67 -11.28 12.41
CA MET A 159 -4.77 -11.21 13.55
C MET A 159 -4.93 -12.43 14.46
N PRO A 160 -3.82 -13.02 14.94
CA PRO A 160 -3.87 -14.04 15.97
C PRO A 160 -4.14 -13.42 17.36
N ASP A 161 -5.35 -13.64 17.90
CA ASP A 161 -5.72 -13.22 19.27
C ASP A 161 -6.01 -14.44 20.16
N ARG A 162 -5.33 -14.54 21.32
CA ARG A 162 -5.59 -15.54 22.37
C ARG A 162 -5.78 -16.98 21.84
N GLY A 163 -4.96 -17.39 20.89
CA GLY A 163 -4.98 -18.73 20.29
C GLY A 163 -6.09 -18.95 19.25
N ALA A 164 -6.79 -17.89 18.87
CA ALA A 164 -7.78 -17.83 17.81
C ALA A 164 -7.31 -16.94 16.66
N LEU A 165 -8.08 -16.93 15.58
CA LEU A 165 -7.90 -16.01 14.46
C LEU A 165 -9.06 -15.01 14.45
N THR A 166 -8.75 -13.73 14.38
CA THR A 166 -9.74 -12.65 14.27
C THR A 166 -9.52 -11.92 12.95
N ARG A 167 -10.55 -11.79 12.13
CA ARG A 167 -10.58 -10.90 10.98
C ARG A 167 -10.62 -9.46 11.48
N ILE A 168 -9.62 -8.68 11.09
CA ILE A 168 -9.43 -7.27 11.48
C ILE A 168 -9.58 -6.29 10.32
N MET A 169 -9.68 -6.80 9.08
CA MET A 169 -9.99 -6.00 7.88
C MET A 169 -10.85 -6.83 6.94
N SER A 170 -11.87 -6.19 6.36
CA SER A 170 -12.73 -6.79 5.35
C SER A 170 -13.23 -5.77 4.36
N THR A 171 -12.82 -5.92 3.11
CA THR A 171 -13.29 -5.05 2.04
C THR A 171 -13.26 -5.79 0.70
N SER A 172 -13.99 -5.27 -0.29
CA SER A 172 -14.01 -5.79 -1.65
C SER A 172 -14.22 -4.65 -2.63
N ASP A 173 -13.41 -4.63 -3.67
CA ASP A 173 -13.51 -3.62 -4.73
C ASP A 173 -12.96 -4.18 -6.06
N GLN A 174 -13.14 -3.44 -7.15
CA GLN A 174 -12.47 -3.66 -8.43
C GLN A 174 -11.02 -3.17 -8.35
N LEU A 175 -10.18 -3.99 -7.73
CA LEU A 175 -8.79 -3.66 -7.43
C LEU A 175 -7.87 -3.86 -8.64
N ILE A 176 -7.08 -2.83 -8.92
CA ILE A 176 -5.99 -2.83 -9.90
C ILE A 176 -4.72 -3.40 -9.25
N ARG A 177 -4.49 -3.06 -7.97
CA ARG A 177 -3.32 -3.48 -7.20
C ARG A 177 -3.57 -3.43 -5.69
N VAL A 178 -2.86 -4.30 -4.97
CA VAL A 178 -2.70 -4.26 -3.51
C VAL A 178 -1.22 -4.13 -3.20
N GLU A 179 -0.85 -3.19 -2.33
CA GLU A 179 0.52 -2.92 -1.91
C GLU A 179 0.64 -2.97 -0.39
N LEU A 180 1.84 -3.27 0.09
CA LEU A 180 2.22 -3.13 1.50
C LEU A 180 3.26 -2.01 1.62
N ALA A 181 3.00 -1.03 2.47
CA ALA A 181 3.93 0.05 2.77
C ALA A 181 4.08 0.18 4.29
N GLY A 182 5.20 -0.29 4.83
CA GLY A 182 5.35 -0.40 6.28
C GLY A 182 4.30 -1.35 6.87
N ARG A 183 3.37 -0.78 7.64
CA ARG A 183 2.25 -1.49 8.29
C ARG A 183 0.91 -1.27 7.59
N ASP A 184 0.91 -0.50 6.50
CA ASP A 184 -0.32 -0.17 5.78
C ASP A 184 -0.59 -1.17 4.66
N VAL A 185 -1.86 -1.52 4.49
CA VAL A 185 -2.38 -2.20 3.31
C VAL A 185 -2.99 -1.16 2.38
N ILE A 186 -2.40 -0.99 1.20
CA ILE A 186 -2.83 0.04 0.24
C ILE A 186 -3.57 -0.62 -0.90
N LEU A 187 -4.81 -0.21 -1.11
CA LEU A 187 -5.68 -0.68 -2.17
C LEU A 187 -5.76 0.37 -3.26
N HIS A 188 -5.50 -0.03 -4.50
CA HIS A 188 -5.73 0.80 -5.69
C HIS A 188 -6.91 0.21 -6.45
N SER A 189 -8.03 0.94 -6.50
CA SER A 189 -9.23 0.54 -7.25
C SER A 189 -9.50 1.47 -8.44
N VAL A 190 -10.31 0.96 -9.37
CA VAL A 190 -10.78 1.77 -10.50
C VAL A 190 -11.65 2.91 -10.00
N SER A 191 -11.46 4.11 -10.54
CA SER A 191 -12.37 5.21 -10.21
C SER A 191 -13.70 5.05 -10.93
N ALA A 192 -14.75 4.70 -10.19
CA ALA A 192 -16.11 4.72 -10.71
C ALA A 192 -16.49 6.14 -11.18
N GLY A 193 -16.86 6.26 -12.46
CA GLY A 193 -17.35 7.51 -13.05
C GLY A 193 -16.30 8.59 -13.36
N ILE A 194 -15.00 8.35 -13.10
CA ILE A 194 -13.93 9.32 -13.39
C ILE A 194 -12.81 8.65 -14.21
N PRO A 195 -12.92 8.63 -15.55
CA PRO A 195 -11.90 8.05 -16.41
C PRO A 195 -10.53 8.70 -16.22
N GLY A 196 -9.47 7.88 -16.17
CA GLY A 196 -8.09 8.36 -15.97
C GLY A 196 -7.74 8.66 -14.52
N TYR A 197 -8.51 8.13 -13.57
CA TYR A 197 -8.22 8.20 -12.14
C TYR A 197 -8.32 6.82 -11.48
N GLU A 198 -7.58 6.67 -10.39
CA GLU A 198 -7.63 5.51 -9.48
C GLU A 198 -7.98 6.02 -8.08
N TYR A 199 -8.76 5.26 -7.32
CA TYR A 199 -8.89 5.47 -5.88
C TYR A 199 -7.77 4.72 -5.19
N ARG A 200 -7.09 5.40 -4.25
CA ARG A 200 -6.05 4.82 -3.42
C ARG A 200 -6.45 4.97 -1.96
N THR A 201 -6.73 3.85 -1.32
CA THR A 201 -7.07 3.79 0.11
C THR A 201 -5.97 3.09 0.87
N ALA A 202 -5.43 3.75 1.90
CA ALA A 202 -4.54 3.14 2.86
C ALA A 202 -5.34 2.67 4.08
N TRP A 203 -5.16 1.40 4.44
CA TRP A 203 -5.70 0.79 5.65
C TRP A 203 -4.59 0.62 6.67
N SER A 204 -4.79 1.12 7.88
CA SER A 204 -3.82 1.07 8.97
C SER A 204 -4.45 0.52 10.25
N TRP A 205 -3.63 -0.12 11.09
CA TRP A 205 -4.08 -0.61 12.39
C TRP A 205 -4.46 0.55 13.33
N ASP A 206 -5.63 0.45 13.93
CA ASP A 206 -6.07 1.30 15.04
C ASP A 206 -6.17 0.47 16.33
N ASP A 207 -5.35 0.84 17.32
CA ASP A 207 -5.26 0.13 18.60
C ASP A 207 -6.52 0.32 19.47
N HIS A 208 -7.28 1.40 19.27
CA HIS A 208 -8.49 1.64 20.04
C HIS A 208 -9.68 0.80 19.56
N GLN A 209 -9.81 0.62 18.24
CA GLN A 209 -10.85 -0.19 17.62
C GLN A 209 -10.45 -1.65 17.43
N HIS A 210 -9.16 -1.97 17.61
CA HIS A 210 -8.58 -3.27 17.31
C HIS A 210 -8.87 -3.75 15.87
N ALA A 211 -8.87 -2.82 14.91
CA ALA A 211 -9.21 -3.09 13.52
C ALA A 211 -8.27 -2.33 12.57
N MET A 212 -8.18 -2.79 11.32
CA MET A 212 -7.62 -1.98 10.24
C MET A 212 -8.72 -1.02 9.76
N LEU A 213 -8.43 0.27 9.79
CA LEU A 213 -9.34 1.33 9.34
C LEU A 213 -8.80 2.04 8.11
N PRO A 214 -9.66 2.56 7.22
CA PRO A 214 -9.20 3.44 6.17
C PRO A 214 -8.70 4.75 6.80
N THR A 215 -7.41 5.04 6.65
CA THR A 215 -6.77 6.23 7.25
C THR A 215 -6.45 7.31 6.23
N ARG A 216 -6.43 6.95 4.94
CA ARG A 216 -6.19 7.90 3.85
C ARG A 216 -6.86 7.44 2.58
N ASP A 217 -7.70 8.30 2.03
CA ASP A 217 -8.35 8.13 0.73
C ASP A 217 -7.89 9.22 -0.25
N GLU A 218 -7.41 8.80 -1.41
CA GLU A 218 -6.93 9.69 -2.45
C GLU A 218 -7.55 9.35 -3.81
N ILE A 219 -7.88 10.39 -4.58
CA ILE A 219 -8.21 10.26 -6.00
C ILE A 219 -6.97 10.65 -6.79
N ILE A 220 -6.29 9.65 -7.37
CA ILE A 220 -5.03 9.83 -8.07
C ILE A 220 -5.29 9.88 -9.57
N ARG A 221 -4.82 10.94 -10.23
CA ARG A 221 -4.81 10.98 -11.70
C ARG A 221 -3.79 9.99 -12.23
N VAL A 222 -4.22 9.09 -13.10
CA VAL A 222 -3.34 8.17 -13.79
C VAL A 222 -3.20 8.57 -15.25
N GLU A 223 -1.96 8.70 -15.71
CA GLU A 223 -1.70 8.95 -17.12
C GLU A 223 -2.13 7.72 -17.94
N PRO A 224 -2.73 7.91 -19.13
CA PRO A 224 -3.00 6.80 -20.02
C PRO A 224 -1.69 6.06 -20.32
N LYS A 225 -1.63 4.74 -20.07
CA LYS A 225 -0.52 3.93 -20.57
C LYS A 225 -0.44 4.13 -22.08
N ARG A 226 0.65 4.72 -22.59
CA ARG A 226 0.94 4.71 -24.03
C ARG A 226 0.95 3.26 -24.48
N SER A 227 0.00 2.89 -25.33
CA SER A 227 0.02 1.59 -26.00
C SER A 227 1.39 1.39 -26.67
N PRO A 228 2.01 0.21 -26.58
CA PRO A 228 3.17 -0.10 -27.39
C PRO A 228 2.81 0.13 -28.85
N ASN A 229 3.58 0.98 -29.54
CA ASN A 229 3.36 1.29 -30.95
C ASN A 229 3.28 -0.04 -31.74
N PRO A 230 2.26 -0.26 -32.59
CA PRO A 230 2.21 -1.48 -33.39
C PRO A 230 3.48 -1.55 -34.25
N LEU A 231 4.24 -2.64 -34.13
CA LEU A 231 5.36 -2.91 -35.01
C LEU A 231 4.87 -2.86 -36.47
N PRO A 232 5.57 -2.16 -37.39
CA PRO A 232 5.13 -2.04 -38.77
C PRO A 232 5.04 -3.43 -39.40
N HIS A 233 3.84 -3.80 -39.82
CA HIS A 233 3.60 -5.07 -40.51
C HIS A 233 4.30 -5.04 -41.89
N PRO A 234 4.96 -6.13 -42.30
CA PRO A 234 5.54 -6.23 -43.63
C PRO A 234 4.42 -6.17 -44.68
N LYS A 235 4.56 -5.30 -45.67
CA LYS A 235 3.59 -5.15 -46.77
C LYS A 235 3.55 -6.43 -47.60
N THR A 236 2.45 -7.18 -47.51
CA THR A 236 2.17 -8.29 -48.42
C THR A 236 1.91 -7.72 -49.81
N SER A 237 2.77 -8.04 -50.77
CA SER A 237 2.60 -7.77 -52.19
C SER A 237 1.32 -8.44 -52.69
N GLY A 238 0.36 -7.64 -53.17
CA GLY A 238 -0.92 -8.12 -53.69
C GLY A 238 -0.77 -8.94 -54.98
N PRO A 239 -1.66 -9.91 -55.24
CA PRO A 239 -1.63 -10.69 -56.47
C PRO A 239 -2.17 -9.89 -57.66
N SER A 240 -1.50 -10.07 -58.80
CA SER A 240 -1.78 -9.47 -60.11
C SER A 240 -3.17 -9.86 -60.66
N PRO A 241 -3.93 -8.96 -61.32
CA PRO A 241 -5.25 -9.28 -61.82
C PRO A 241 -5.19 -10.13 -63.10
N ARG A 242 -5.90 -11.25 -63.13
CA ARG A 242 -6.15 -12.03 -64.35
C ARG A 242 -7.51 -11.66 -64.92
N ALA A 243 -7.50 -11.28 -66.20
CA ALA A 243 -8.60 -10.71 -66.95
C ALA A 243 -9.82 -11.64 -67.10
N SER A 244 -10.99 -11.02 -67.15
CA SER A 244 -12.31 -11.58 -67.41
C SER A 244 -12.42 -12.29 -68.76
N ALA A 245 -13.21 -13.36 -68.80
CA ALA A 245 -13.88 -13.82 -70.01
C ALA A 245 -15.38 -14.00 -69.71
N SER A 246 -16.17 -13.21 -70.44
CA SER A 246 -17.63 -13.24 -70.55
C SER A 246 -18.10 -14.49 -71.31
N THR A 247 -19.30 -15.00 -71.05
CA THR A 247 -20.50 -14.87 -71.94
C THR A 247 -21.59 -15.90 -71.63
N ARG A 248 -22.83 -15.36 -71.55
CA ARG A 248 -24.20 -15.93 -71.66
C ARG A 248 -24.71 -16.96 -70.66
#